data_AF-A0A7C2GB91-F1
#
_entry.id   AF-A0A7C2GB91-F1
#
_cell.length_a   1.000
_cell.length_b   1.000
_cell.length_c   1.000
_cell.angle_alpha   90.00
_cell.angle_beta   90.00
_cell.angle_gamma   90.00
#
_symmetry.space_group_name_H-M   'P 1'
#
loop_
_entity.id
_entity.type
_entity.pdbx_description
1 polymer ?
#
loop_
_entity_poly.entity_id
_entity_poly.type
_entity_poly.pdbx_seq_one_letter_code
_entity_poly.pdbx_strand_id
1 'polypeptide(L)'
;MQLTAKQILALLIILIAIACREAPVLPEAKEAKELEQRLWEAGASIFIPEDYELFRSSLRIARIHEIQERGRFPLWRKMERIREEYKELLGRGEHLLDLIEEKKNKQRNSLISELEKLEGSMERMRLISSVINESHGIRERVTRAELLLVETRRQVEKGNFRDAEKTIFSARQLGSSARQIILDLFKRYLDEEYLNLWQKMAEETIAESRKRNSLVIVIDKLEMKLFVYSGGVRKAIYEVGLGRFSLADKIHAGDEATPEGKYRIIKKILNSQYYKALLLDYPNEDDRRRFAEMKKKGLIPPQVGIGGLIEIHGGGQDGLTHGCIAMENEAMDELFRLVEVGTPVTIVGTFNRESPVLKLVKEL
;
A
#
# COMPACT_ATOMS: atom_id res chain seq x y z
N MET A 1 -29.14 23.33 88.57
CA MET A 1 -27.71 23.65 88.73
C MET A 1 -27.41 24.92 87.94
N GLN A 2 -27.27 26.07 88.61
CA GLN A 2 -26.76 27.27 87.93
C GLN A 2 -25.25 27.13 87.76
N LEU A 3 -24.76 27.26 86.53
CA LEU A 3 -23.34 27.30 86.24
C LEU A 3 -22.73 28.53 86.92
N THR A 4 -21.68 28.33 87.70
CA THR A 4 -20.94 29.45 88.30
C THR A 4 -20.24 30.26 87.19
N ALA A 5 -20.00 31.56 87.43
CA ALA A 5 -19.29 32.43 86.46
C ALA A 5 -17.94 31.83 86.00
N LYS A 6 -17.24 31.09 86.87
CA LYS A 6 -16.01 30.34 86.55
C LYS A 6 -16.26 29.17 85.58
N GLN A 7 -17.38 28.46 85.71
CA GLN A 7 -17.76 27.37 84.80
C GLN A 7 -18.18 27.91 83.42
N ILE A 8 -18.86 29.06 83.36
CA ILE A 8 -19.21 29.74 82.10
C ILE A 8 -17.94 30.22 81.40
N LEU A 9 -17.01 30.83 82.14
CA LEU A 9 -15.72 31.28 81.61
C LEU A 9 -14.87 30.11 81.10
N ALA A 10 -14.84 28.98 81.83
CA ALA A 10 -14.14 27.78 81.39
C ALA A 10 -14.76 27.17 80.12
N LEU A 11 -16.11 27.10 80.03
CA LEU A 11 -16.82 26.68 78.81
C LEU A 11 -16.54 27.61 77.63
N LEU A 12 -16.50 28.93 77.86
CA LEU A 12 -16.18 29.93 76.84
C LEU A 12 -14.73 29.78 76.35
N ILE A 13 -13.77 29.59 77.26
CA ILE A 13 -12.37 29.34 76.93
C ILE A 13 -12.21 28.03 76.16
N ILE A 14 -12.93 26.97 76.54
CA ILE A 14 -12.95 25.68 75.81
C ILE A 14 -13.58 25.86 74.43
N LEU A 15 -14.69 26.59 74.29
CA LEU A 15 -15.32 26.89 73.00
C LEU A 15 -14.41 27.73 72.10
N ILE A 16 -13.69 28.72 72.66
CA ILE A 16 -12.69 29.53 71.93
C ILE A 16 -11.49 28.67 71.51
N ALA A 17 -10.97 27.83 72.41
CA ALA A 17 -9.87 26.92 72.10
C ALA A 17 -10.25 25.86 71.03
N ILE A 18 -11.51 25.42 71.02
CA ILE A 18 -12.07 24.54 69.99
C ILE A 18 -12.28 25.32 68.69
N ALA A 19 -12.80 26.56 68.75
CA ALA A 19 -13.04 27.42 67.59
C ALA A 19 -11.76 27.76 66.81
N CYS A 20 -10.63 27.85 67.49
CA CYS A 20 -9.32 28.11 66.89
C CYS A 20 -8.64 26.88 66.25
N ARG A 21 -9.29 25.69 66.24
CA ARG A 21 -8.74 24.52 65.52
C ARG A 21 -8.94 24.65 64.01
N GLU A 22 -7.84 24.73 63.29
CA GLU A 22 -7.83 24.63 61.83
C GLU A 22 -8.48 23.33 61.35
N ALA A 23 -9.07 23.37 60.15
CA ALA A 23 -9.61 22.18 59.53
C ALA A 23 -8.48 21.20 59.19
N PRO A 24 -8.69 19.88 59.36
CA PRO A 24 -7.70 18.89 58.94
C PRO A 24 -7.49 18.99 57.43
N VAL A 25 -6.23 18.89 56.99
CA VAL A 25 -5.89 18.77 55.56
C VAL A 25 -6.40 17.42 55.07
N LEU A 26 -7.09 17.40 53.94
CA LEU A 26 -7.55 16.17 53.28
C LEU A 26 -6.53 15.77 52.22
N PRO A 27 -5.75 14.68 52.41
CA PRO A 27 -4.84 14.16 51.39
C PRO A 27 -5.58 13.85 50.07
N GLU A 28 -6.81 13.35 50.16
CA GLU A 28 -7.63 12.94 49.02
C GLU A 28 -7.96 14.13 48.09
N ALA A 29 -8.08 15.34 48.63
CA ALA A 29 -8.29 16.56 47.84
C ALA A 29 -7.05 16.93 47.00
N LYS A 30 -5.85 16.67 47.53
CA LYS A 30 -4.58 16.84 46.80
C LYS A 30 -4.45 15.76 45.73
N GLU A 31 -4.69 14.50 46.08
CA GLU A 31 -4.67 13.36 45.15
C GLU A 31 -5.64 13.57 43.98
N ALA A 32 -6.85 14.08 44.23
CA ALA A 32 -7.84 14.33 43.19
C ALA A 32 -7.39 15.41 42.19
N LYS A 33 -6.61 16.39 42.64
CA LYS A 33 -5.99 17.40 41.75
C LYS A 33 -4.85 16.80 40.93
N GLU A 34 -4.01 15.96 41.53
CA GLU A 34 -2.95 15.24 40.81
C GLU A 34 -3.55 14.27 39.77
N LEU A 35 -4.68 13.63 40.10
CA LEU A 35 -5.42 12.78 39.18
C LEU A 35 -6.03 13.56 38.00
N GLU A 36 -6.58 14.76 38.23
CA GLU A 36 -7.03 15.66 37.14
C GLU A 36 -5.88 15.93 36.16
N GLN A 37 -4.67 16.20 36.67
CA GLN A 37 -3.49 16.41 35.85
C GLN A 37 -3.08 15.15 35.09
N ARG A 38 -3.05 13.98 35.75
CA ARG A 38 -2.78 12.68 35.09
C ARG A 38 -3.78 12.38 33.97
N LEU A 39 -5.08 12.63 34.18
CA LEU A 39 -6.12 12.48 33.16
C LEU A 39 -5.86 13.40 31.96
N TRP A 40 -5.52 14.66 32.22
CA TRP A 40 -5.16 15.60 31.17
C TRP A 40 -3.93 15.14 30.36
N GLU A 41 -2.84 14.77 31.04
CA GLU A 41 -1.61 14.25 30.43
C GLU A 41 -1.86 12.94 29.66
N ALA A 42 -2.78 12.10 30.15
CA ALA A 42 -3.22 10.90 29.45
C ALA A 42 -4.07 11.20 28.20
N GLY A 43 -4.48 12.45 27.98
CA GLY A 43 -5.26 12.88 26.82
C GLY A 43 -6.77 12.68 26.99
N ALA A 44 -7.29 12.77 28.20
CA ALA A 44 -8.72 12.62 28.48
C ALA A 44 -9.62 13.50 27.59
N SER A 45 -9.18 14.73 27.27
CA SER A 45 -9.89 15.63 26.35
C SER A 45 -10.03 15.12 24.91
N ILE A 46 -9.20 14.15 24.50
CA ILE A 46 -9.20 13.56 23.16
C ILE A 46 -9.99 12.24 23.17
N PHE A 47 -9.73 11.37 24.15
CA PHE A 47 -10.28 10.01 24.15
C PHE A 47 -11.63 9.88 24.87
N ILE A 48 -11.88 10.70 25.89
CA ILE A 48 -13.08 10.66 26.74
C ILE A 48 -13.58 12.08 27.10
N PRO A 49 -13.83 12.95 26.11
CA PRO A 49 -14.10 14.37 26.37
C PRO A 49 -15.30 14.60 27.29
N GLU A 50 -16.36 13.81 27.14
CA GLU A 50 -17.60 13.92 27.94
C GLU A 50 -17.35 13.50 29.40
N ASP A 51 -16.77 12.33 29.61
CA ASP A 51 -16.45 11.81 30.96
C ASP A 51 -15.44 12.69 31.69
N TYR A 52 -14.48 13.27 30.95
CA TYR A 52 -13.49 14.17 31.51
C TYR A 52 -14.11 15.47 32.00
N GLU A 53 -15.01 16.08 31.22
CA GLU A 53 -15.71 17.29 31.66
C GLU A 53 -16.65 17.01 32.84
N LEU A 54 -17.29 15.84 32.88
CA LEU A 54 -18.06 15.39 34.04
C LEU A 54 -17.18 15.25 35.29
N PHE A 55 -16.00 14.63 35.17
CA PHE A 55 -15.03 14.54 36.27
C PHE A 55 -14.59 15.92 36.76
N ARG A 56 -14.22 16.84 35.85
CA ARG A 56 -13.82 18.21 36.20
C ARG A 56 -14.95 18.99 36.86
N SER A 57 -16.18 18.81 36.42
CA SER A 57 -17.35 19.43 37.04
C SER A 57 -17.55 18.93 38.48
N SER A 58 -17.44 17.61 38.69
CA SER A 58 -17.56 16.97 40.00
C SER A 58 -16.44 17.41 40.95
N LEU A 59 -15.20 17.53 40.46
CA LEU A 59 -14.07 18.03 41.24
C LEU A 59 -14.25 19.49 41.66
N ARG A 60 -14.81 20.34 40.79
CA ARG A 60 -15.16 21.72 41.14
C ARG A 60 -16.21 21.78 42.24
N ILE A 61 -17.24 20.93 42.16
CA ILE A 61 -18.30 20.84 43.18
C ILE A 61 -17.72 20.38 44.52
N ALA A 62 -16.91 19.32 44.54
CA ALA A 62 -16.26 18.81 45.75
C ALA A 62 -15.38 19.88 46.43
N ARG A 63 -14.61 20.66 45.64
CA ARG A 63 -13.81 21.79 46.16
C ARG A 63 -14.69 22.88 46.80
N ILE A 64 -15.86 23.18 46.21
CA ILE A 64 -16.81 24.13 46.79
C ILE A 64 -17.36 23.59 48.12
N HIS A 65 -17.74 22.31 48.17
CA HIS A 65 -18.21 21.67 49.39
C HIS A 65 -17.13 21.68 50.48
N GLU A 66 -15.86 21.39 50.15
CA GLU A 66 -14.73 21.46 51.08
C GLU A 66 -14.60 22.87 51.68
N ILE A 67 -14.59 23.92 50.85
CA ILE A 67 -14.47 25.32 51.30
C ILE A 67 -15.61 25.68 52.25
N GLN A 68 -16.85 25.32 51.91
CA GLN A 68 -18.02 25.57 52.74
C GLN A 68 -17.92 24.85 54.09
N GLU A 69 -17.50 23.58 54.09
CA GLU A 69 -17.39 22.78 55.31
C GLU A 69 -16.23 23.25 56.20
N ARG A 70 -15.11 23.71 55.63
CA ARG A 70 -13.99 24.33 56.35
C ARG A 70 -14.40 25.62 57.06
N GLY A 71 -15.29 26.40 56.45
CA GLY A 71 -15.87 27.62 57.02
C GLY A 71 -16.82 27.38 58.20
N ARG A 72 -17.26 26.15 58.44
CA ARG A 72 -18.12 25.82 59.59
C ARG A 72 -17.34 25.75 60.90
N PHE A 73 -18.05 26.01 61.99
CA PHE A 73 -17.52 25.85 63.33
C PHE A 73 -17.06 24.40 63.57
N PRO A 74 -15.90 24.17 64.23
CA PRO A 74 -15.27 22.85 64.35
C PRO A 74 -16.15 21.70 64.85
N LEU A 75 -17.10 21.95 65.76
CA LEU A 75 -18.01 20.92 66.30
C LEU A 75 -19.13 20.49 65.33
N TRP A 76 -19.39 21.26 64.27
CA TRP A 76 -20.44 20.97 63.28
C TRP A 76 -19.88 20.59 61.91
N ARG A 77 -18.54 20.43 61.79
CA ARG A 77 -17.87 20.01 60.55
C ARG A 77 -18.11 18.52 60.29
N LYS A 78 -18.54 18.18 59.07
CA LYS A 78 -18.71 16.82 58.57
C LYS A 78 -17.62 16.45 57.57
N MET A 79 -16.35 16.53 58.00
CA MET A 79 -15.19 16.28 57.13
C MET A 79 -15.16 14.85 56.56
N GLU A 80 -15.72 13.87 57.27
CA GLU A 80 -15.78 12.49 56.76
C GLU A 80 -16.65 12.37 55.50
N ARG A 81 -17.72 13.16 55.39
CA ARG A 81 -18.56 13.17 54.19
C ARG A 81 -17.79 13.70 52.98
N ILE A 82 -17.00 14.76 53.19
CA ILE A 82 -16.16 15.35 52.14
C ILE A 82 -15.05 14.37 51.73
N ARG A 83 -14.47 13.66 52.70
CA ARG A 83 -13.50 12.59 52.43
C ARG A 83 -14.09 11.51 51.52
N GLU A 84 -15.27 10.99 51.85
CA GLU A 84 -15.92 9.97 51.03
C GLU A 84 -16.28 10.47 49.62
N GLU A 85 -16.71 11.74 49.48
CA GLU A 85 -16.94 12.37 48.17
C GLU A 85 -15.65 12.40 47.31
N TYR A 86 -14.51 12.75 47.91
CA TYR A 86 -13.21 12.70 47.22
C TYR A 86 -12.78 11.26 46.89
N LYS A 87 -12.99 10.28 47.80
CA LYS A 87 -12.67 8.88 47.51
C LYS A 87 -13.47 8.32 46.34
N GLU A 88 -14.77 8.63 46.26
CA GLU A 88 -15.62 8.23 45.12
C GLU A 88 -15.12 8.89 43.82
N LEU A 89 -14.74 10.16 43.88
CA LEU A 89 -14.18 10.88 42.74
C LEU A 89 -12.84 10.27 42.27
N LEU A 90 -11.95 9.92 43.21
CA LEU A 90 -10.69 9.22 42.92
C LEU A 90 -10.93 7.87 42.26
N GLY A 91 -11.85 7.06 42.80
CA GLY A 91 -12.21 5.76 42.21
C GLY A 91 -12.75 5.89 40.78
N ARG A 92 -13.61 6.88 40.53
CA ARG A 92 -14.08 7.19 39.16
C ARG A 92 -12.93 7.63 38.26
N GLY A 93 -12.05 8.52 38.74
CA GLY A 93 -10.95 9.04 37.93
C GLY A 93 -9.90 7.99 37.56
N GLU A 94 -9.59 7.04 38.45
CA GLU A 94 -8.72 5.91 38.11
C GLU A 94 -9.37 5.01 37.05
N HIS A 95 -10.68 4.75 37.15
CA HIS A 95 -11.40 4.03 36.10
C HIS A 95 -11.38 4.76 34.74
N LEU A 96 -11.41 6.10 34.74
CA LEU A 96 -11.26 6.90 33.51
C LEU A 96 -9.87 6.73 32.87
N LEU A 97 -8.81 6.57 33.67
CA LEU A 97 -7.47 6.27 33.14
C LEU A 97 -7.43 4.91 32.45
N ASP A 98 -8.04 3.88 33.04
CA ASP A 98 -8.16 2.56 32.44
C ASP A 98 -8.92 2.63 31.11
N LEU A 99 -10.04 3.36 31.07
CA LEU A 99 -10.82 3.56 29.84
C LEU A 99 -10.04 4.29 28.75
N ILE A 100 -9.22 5.29 29.10
CA ILE A 100 -8.33 5.96 28.14
C ILE A 100 -7.34 4.95 27.57
N GLU A 101 -6.71 4.16 28.42
CA GLU A 101 -5.70 3.18 27.99
C GLU A 101 -6.33 2.08 27.12
N GLU A 102 -7.54 1.61 27.44
CA GLU A 102 -8.31 0.70 26.60
C GLU A 102 -8.58 1.30 25.21
N LYS A 103 -9.04 2.56 25.14
CA LYS A 103 -9.27 3.26 23.87
C LYS A 103 -7.99 3.43 23.06
N LYS A 104 -6.88 3.81 23.71
CA LYS A 104 -5.56 3.93 23.07
C LYS A 104 -5.09 2.59 22.50
N ASN A 105 -5.21 1.52 23.27
CA ASN A 105 -4.81 0.18 22.82
C ASN A 105 -5.69 -0.31 21.67
N LYS A 106 -6.99 -0.03 21.70
CA LYS A 106 -7.90 -0.33 20.59
C LYS A 106 -7.51 0.42 19.31
N GLN A 107 -7.22 1.73 19.41
CA GLN A 107 -6.76 2.52 18.27
C GLN A 107 -5.39 2.05 17.75
N ARG A 108 -4.44 1.80 18.65
CA ARG A 108 -3.12 1.25 18.33
C ARG A 108 -3.24 -0.05 17.56
N ASN A 109 -4.00 -1.01 18.07
CA ASN A 109 -4.16 -2.33 17.44
C ASN A 109 -4.85 -2.21 16.07
N SER A 110 -5.85 -1.33 15.94
CA SER A 110 -6.49 -1.05 14.66
C SER A 110 -5.50 -0.48 13.63
N LEU A 111 -4.69 0.51 14.04
CA LEU A 111 -3.71 1.14 13.17
C LEU A 111 -2.58 0.18 12.77
N ILE A 112 -2.07 -0.61 13.72
CA ILE A 112 -1.04 -1.62 13.44
C ILE A 112 -1.57 -2.67 12.44
N SER A 113 -2.78 -3.18 12.65
CA SER A 113 -3.36 -4.16 11.72
C SER A 113 -3.56 -3.59 10.32
N GLU A 114 -3.97 -2.33 10.20
CA GLU A 114 -4.08 -1.68 8.90
C GLU A 114 -2.71 -1.46 8.25
N LEU A 115 -1.74 -1.03 9.04
CA LEU A 115 -0.37 -0.77 8.60
C LEU A 115 0.26 -2.04 8.02
N GLU A 116 0.15 -3.18 8.70
CA GLU A 116 0.66 -4.47 8.22
C GLU A 116 0.01 -4.88 6.88
N LYS A 117 -1.31 -4.67 6.74
CA LYS A 117 -2.01 -4.94 5.48
C LYS A 117 -1.52 -4.05 4.33
N LEU A 118 -1.32 -2.76 4.60
CA LEU A 118 -0.84 -1.81 3.61
C LEU A 118 0.61 -2.08 3.22
N GLU A 119 1.49 -2.37 4.18
CA GLU A 119 2.89 -2.76 3.91
C GLU A 119 2.95 -3.99 3.01
N GLY A 120 2.17 -5.04 3.31
CA GLY A 120 2.11 -6.23 2.45
C GLY A 120 1.60 -5.90 1.03
N SER A 121 0.65 -4.98 0.91
CA SER A 121 0.16 -4.50 -0.39
C SER A 121 1.21 -3.70 -1.17
N MET A 122 1.95 -2.81 -0.49
CA MET A 122 3.06 -2.05 -1.10
C MET A 122 4.14 -2.98 -1.61
N GLU A 123 4.52 -3.99 -0.83
CA GLU A 123 5.54 -4.96 -1.23
C GLU A 123 5.12 -5.74 -2.49
N ARG A 124 3.87 -6.21 -2.56
CA ARG A 124 3.34 -6.86 -3.78
C ARG A 124 3.40 -5.91 -4.98
N MET A 125 2.96 -4.67 -4.83
CA MET A 125 2.99 -3.68 -5.91
C MET A 125 4.42 -3.31 -6.31
N ARG A 126 5.38 -3.28 -5.38
CA ARG A 126 6.80 -3.06 -5.63
C ARG A 126 7.37 -4.18 -6.50
N LEU A 127 7.11 -5.43 -6.13
CA LEU A 127 7.51 -6.61 -6.91
C LEU A 127 6.90 -6.59 -8.32
N ILE A 128 5.60 -6.33 -8.44
CA ILE A 128 4.93 -6.19 -9.76
C ILE A 128 5.57 -5.06 -10.57
N SER A 129 5.84 -3.90 -9.98
CA SER A 129 6.43 -2.76 -10.68
C SER A 129 7.86 -2.99 -11.15
N SER A 130 8.56 -3.96 -10.56
CA SER A 130 9.95 -4.30 -10.92
C SER A 130 10.05 -5.05 -12.25
N VAL A 131 9.01 -5.79 -12.64
CA VAL A 131 8.96 -6.55 -13.90
C VAL A 131 8.35 -5.76 -15.07
N ILE A 132 7.85 -4.55 -14.80
CA ILE A 132 7.31 -3.67 -15.84
C ILE A 132 8.37 -2.64 -16.22
N ASN A 133 8.59 -2.48 -17.52
CA ASN A 133 9.49 -1.48 -18.09
C ASN A 133 9.04 -0.04 -17.75
N GLU A 134 7.81 0.32 -18.12
CA GLU A 134 7.21 1.62 -17.79
C GLU A 134 6.19 1.50 -16.65
N SER A 135 6.58 2.00 -15.47
CA SER A 135 5.76 1.88 -14.27
C SER A 135 4.65 2.92 -14.14
N HIS A 136 4.51 3.91 -15.04
CA HIS A 136 3.42 4.91 -14.99
C HIS A 136 3.30 5.65 -13.63
N GLY A 137 4.43 5.85 -12.96
CA GLY A 137 4.50 6.43 -11.62
C GLY A 137 3.99 5.51 -10.49
N ILE A 138 3.79 4.20 -10.73
CA ILE A 138 3.53 3.19 -9.69
C ILE A 138 4.68 3.21 -8.68
N ARG A 139 5.94 3.14 -9.15
CA ARG A 139 7.12 3.11 -8.27
C ARG A 139 7.18 4.33 -7.35
N GLU A 140 6.93 5.53 -7.89
CA GLU A 140 6.88 6.77 -7.10
C GLU A 140 5.79 6.72 -6.02
N ARG A 141 4.56 6.34 -6.40
CA ARG A 141 3.42 6.26 -5.47
C ARG A 141 3.65 5.24 -4.36
N VAL A 142 4.15 4.05 -4.71
CA VAL A 142 4.47 2.99 -3.75
C VAL A 142 5.56 3.46 -2.79
N THR A 143 6.66 4.02 -3.30
CA THR A 143 7.75 4.56 -2.46
C THR A 143 7.23 5.63 -1.50
N ARG A 144 6.41 6.56 -1.99
CA ARG A 144 5.81 7.61 -1.14
C ARG A 144 4.85 7.04 -0.10
N ALA A 145 4.06 6.02 -0.45
CA ALA A 145 3.18 5.34 0.49
C ALA A 145 4.00 4.62 1.57
N GLU A 146 5.08 3.92 1.21
CA GLU A 146 5.98 3.25 2.16
C GLU A 146 6.61 4.23 3.15
N LEU A 147 7.10 5.38 2.67
CA LEU A 147 7.62 6.44 3.56
C LEU A 147 6.56 6.95 4.55
N LEU A 148 5.32 7.10 4.10
CA LEU A 148 4.20 7.47 4.98
C LEU A 148 3.90 6.37 5.99
N LEU A 149 3.97 5.09 5.61
CA LEU A 149 3.76 3.97 6.55
C LEU A 149 4.85 3.91 7.63
N VAL A 150 6.11 4.20 7.28
CA VAL A 150 7.21 4.35 8.24
C VAL A 150 6.92 5.48 9.24
N GLU A 151 6.45 6.63 8.75
CA GLU A 151 6.07 7.75 9.61
C GLU A 151 4.84 7.43 10.48
N THR A 152 3.83 6.75 9.93
CA THR A 152 2.67 6.25 10.69
C THR A 152 3.12 5.35 11.84
N ARG A 153 4.02 4.39 11.59
CA ARG A 153 4.55 3.49 12.63
C ARG A 153 5.17 4.27 13.78
N ARG A 154 6.03 5.24 13.44
CA ARG A 154 6.68 6.14 14.41
C ARG A 154 5.66 6.97 15.21
N GLN A 155 4.57 7.39 14.60
CA GLN A 155 3.50 8.15 15.28
C GLN A 155 2.70 7.25 16.23
N VAL A 156 2.40 6.01 15.84
CA VAL A 156 1.74 5.01 16.70
C VAL A 156 2.60 4.69 17.93
N GLU A 157 3.91 4.50 17.76
CA GLU A 157 4.85 4.26 18.85
C GLU A 157 4.89 5.41 19.87
N LYS A 158 4.81 6.66 19.39
CA LYS A 158 4.73 7.86 20.24
C LYS A 158 3.35 8.12 20.84
N GLY A 159 2.33 7.33 20.50
CA GLY A 159 0.95 7.54 20.94
C GLY A 159 0.21 8.68 20.22
N ASN A 160 0.76 9.18 19.11
CA ASN A 160 0.18 10.27 18.31
C ASN A 160 -0.85 9.73 17.29
N PHE A 161 -1.93 9.11 17.79
CA PHE A 161 -2.88 8.38 16.94
C PHE A 161 -3.59 9.24 15.88
N ARG A 162 -3.91 10.50 16.20
CA ARG A 162 -4.57 11.41 15.26
C ARG A 162 -3.72 11.72 14.02
N ASP A 163 -2.41 11.88 14.21
CA ASP A 163 -1.50 12.12 13.08
C ASP A 163 -1.21 10.81 12.33
N ALA A 164 -1.14 9.68 13.05
CA ALA A 164 -1.04 8.36 12.45
C ALA A 164 -2.22 8.07 11.49
N GLU A 165 -3.44 8.40 11.91
CA GLU A 165 -4.65 8.28 11.09
C GLU A 165 -4.60 9.13 9.81
N LYS A 166 -4.10 10.36 9.88
CA LYS A 166 -3.92 11.22 8.70
C LYS A 166 -2.88 10.63 7.74
N THR A 167 -1.74 10.23 8.28
CA THR A 167 -0.60 9.74 7.50
C THR A 167 -0.94 8.41 6.83
N ILE A 168 -1.59 7.48 7.54
CA ILE A 168 -2.00 6.18 6.98
C ILE A 168 -3.10 6.36 5.93
N PHE A 169 -4.00 7.33 6.11
CA PHE A 169 -5.00 7.66 5.10
C PHE A 169 -4.34 8.11 3.79
N SER A 170 -3.33 8.98 3.85
CA SER A 170 -2.57 9.40 2.66
C SER A 170 -1.82 8.22 2.01
N ALA A 171 -1.22 7.33 2.80
CA ALA A 171 -0.58 6.11 2.29
C ALA A 171 -1.61 5.22 1.56
N ARG A 172 -2.81 5.04 2.13
CA ARG A 172 -3.91 4.28 1.54
C ARG A 172 -4.35 4.86 0.20
N GLN A 173 -4.46 6.18 0.07
CA GLN A 173 -4.84 6.83 -1.20
C GLN A 173 -3.79 6.60 -2.29
N LEU A 174 -2.51 6.75 -1.97
CA LEU A 174 -1.41 6.47 -2.91
C LEU A 174 -1.40 5.00 -3.33
N GLY A 175 -1.55 4.11 -2.36
CA GLY A 175 -1.63 2.66 -2.58
C GLY A 175 -2.80 2.27 -3.47
N SER A 176 -4.00 2.82 -3.21
CA SER A 176 -5.19 2.59 -4.03
C SER A 176 -5.00 3.08 -5.47
N SER A 177 -4.40 4.27 -5.63
CA SER A 177 -4.08 4.82 -6.96
C SER A 177 -3.08 3.93 -7.71
N ALA A 178 -1.99 3.48 -7.07
CA ALA A 178 -1.01 2.60 -7.68
C ALA A 178 -1.62 1.25 -8.07
N ARG A 179 -2.44 0.68 -7.19
CA ARG A 179 -3.18 -0.56 -7.44
C ARG A 179 -4.06 -0.46 -8.68
N GLN A 180 -4.84 0.61 -8.81
CA GLN A 180 -5.73 0.79 -9.96
C GLN A 180 -4.93 0.82 -11.27
N ILE A 181 -3.80 1.54 -11.30
CA ILE A 181 -2.92 1.58 -12.47
C ILE A 181 -2.41 0.18 -12.81
N ILE A 182 -1.98 -0.61 -11.82
CA ILE A 182 -1.54 -2.00 -12.05
C ILE A 182 -2.68 -2.84 -12.65
N LEU A 183 -3.88 -2.79 -12.07
CA LEU A 183 -5.02 -3.55 -12.57
C LEU A 183 -5.39 -3.17 -14.01
N ASP A 184 -5.29 -1.89 -14.35
CA ASP A 184 -5.55 -1.42 -15.71
C ASP A 184 -4.48 -1.92 -16.70
N LEU A 185 -3.19 -1.89 -16.33
CA LEU A 185 -2.09 -2.42 -17.14
C LEU A 185 -2.22 -3.94 -17.34
N PHE A 186 -2.63 -4.66 -16.31
CA PHE A 186 -2.78 -6.12 -16.33
C PHE A 186 -4.16 -6.59 -16.78
N LYS A 187 -5.07 -5.69 -17.16
CA LYS A 187 -6.45 -6.04 -17.51
C LYS A 187 -6.56 -7.20 -18.50
N ARG A 188 -5.73 -7.19 -19.56
CA ARG A 188 -5.65 -8.27 -20.57
C ARG A 188 -5.06 -9.57 -20.02
N TYR A 189 -4.14 -9.46 -19.06
CA TYR A 189 -3.47 -10.61 -18.44
C TYR A 189 -4.31 -11.29 -17.35
N LEU A 190 -5.37 -10.62 -16.90
CA LEU A 190 -6.37 -11.16 -15.98
C LEU A 190 -7.61 -11.70 -16.69
N ASP A 191 -7.69 -11.52 -18.01
CA ASP A 191 -8.82 -11.93 -18.84
C ASP A 191 -8.59 -13.33 -19.45
N GLU A 192 -9.47 -14.27 -19.14
CA GLU A 192 -9.34 -15.66 -19.59
C GLU A 192 -9.44 -15.82 -21.12
N GLU A 193 -10.14 -14.93 -21.84
CA GLU A 193 -10.20 -14.99 -23.30
C GLU A 193 -8.85 -14.68 -23.92
N TYR A 194 -8.15 -13.66 -23.40
CA TYR A 194 -6.78 -13.33 -23.83
C TYR A 194 -5.79 -14.43 -23.45
N LEU A 195 -5.87 -14.97 -22.23
CA LEU A 195 -5.01 -16.08 -21.80
C LEU A 195 -5.20 -17.32 -22.67
N ASN A 196 -6.45 -17.67 -23.01
CA ASN A 196 -6.75 -18.78 -23.93
C ASN A 196 -6.23 -18.50 -25.35
N LEU A 197 -6.38 -17.26 -25.84
CA LEU A 197 -5.88 -16.86 -27.15
C LEU A 197 -4.35 -17.02 -27.24
N TRP A 198 -3.62 -16.47 -26.28
CA TRP A 198 -2.15 -16.55 -26.24
C TRP A 198 -1.64 -17.98 -26.07
N GLN A 199 -2.26 -18.76 -25.17
CA GLN A 199 -1.97 -20.18 -25.00
C GLN A 199 -2.12 -20.93 -26.33
N LYS A 200 -3.27 -20.76 -26.99
CA LYS A 200 -3.56 -21.40 -28.28
C LYS A 200 -2.56 -20.99 -29.35
N MET A 201 -2.22 -19.69 -29.46
CA MET A 201 -1.25 -19.21 -30.44
C MET A 201 0.13 -19.86 -30.24
N ALA A 202 0.61 -19.94 -29.00
CA ALA A 202 1.89 -20.57 -28.69
C ALA A 202 1.88 -22.08 -28.98
N GLU A 203 0.82 -22.78 -28.54
CA GLU A 203 0.67 -24.23 -28.75
C GLU A 203 0.57 -24.62 -30.23
N GLU A 204 -0.16 -23.84 -31.03
CA GLU A 204 -0.25 -24.05 -32.48
C GLU A 204 1.12 -23.95 -33.15
N THR A 205 1.93 -22.97 -32.75
CA THR A 205 3.30 -22.79 -33.29
C THR A 205 4.23 -23.93 -32.86
N ILE A 206 4.14 -24.39 -31.61
CA ILE A 206 4.91 -25.54 -31.12
C ILE A 206 4.46 -26.84 -31.82
N ALA A 207 3.16 -26.99 -32.07
CA ALA A 207 2.61 -28.12 -32.80
C ALA A 207 3.05 -28.10 -34.28
N GLU A 208 3.16 -26.94 -34.91
CA GLU A 208 3.74 -26.80 -36.26
C GLU A 208 5.20 -27.28 -36.28
N SER A 209 6.01 -26.86 -35.30
CA SER A 209 7.39 -27.34 -35.13
C SER A 209 7.45 -28.86 -35.03
N ARG A 210 6.56 -29.49 -34.27
CA ARG A 210 6.46 -30.95 -34.14
C ARG A 210 6.10 -31.61 -35.47
N LYS A 211 5.07 -31.10 -36.16
CA LYS A 211 4.55 -31.67 -37.40
C LYS A 211 5.55 -31.59 -38.55
N ARG A 212 6.29 -30.49 -38.64
CA ARG A 212 7.25 -30.22 -39.73
C ARG A 212 8.68 -30.60 -39.39
N ASN A 213 8.93 -31.04 -38.16
CA ASN A 213 10.26 -31.22 -37.59
C ASN A 213 11.16 -29.99 -37.82
N SER A 214 10.60 -28.80 -37.63
CA SER A 214 11.25 -27.51 -37.95
C SER A 214 11.49 -26.68 -36.70
N LEU A 215 12.38 -25.69 -36.80
CA LEU A 215 12.61 -24.72 -35.74
C LEU A 215 11.52 -23.64 -35.76
N VAL A 216 11.05 -23.23 -34.58
CA VAL A 216 10.14 -22.09 -34.38
C VAL A 216 10.55 -21.31 -33.13
N ILE A 217 10.10 -20.07 -33.05
CA ILE A 217 10.30 -19.18 -31.89
C ILE A 217 8.95 -18.82 -31.28
N VAL A 218 8.88 -18.83 -29.95
CA VAL A 218 7.77 -18.26 -29.17
C VAL A 218 8.34 -17.23 -28.20
N ILE A 219 7.78 -16.03 -28.16
CA ILE A 219 8.18 -14.95 -27.25
C ILE A 219 7.01 -14.70 -26.28
N ASP A 220 7.31 -14.76 -24.98
CA ASP A 220 6.38 -14.43 -23.90
C ASP A 220 6.73 -13.06 -23.34
N LYS A 221 5.82 -12.10 -23.49
CA LYS A 221 6.06 -10.71 -23.12
C LYS A 221 6.07 -10.49 -21.61
N LEU A 222 5.19 -11.18 -20.87
CA LEU A 222 5.13 -11.08 -19.42
C LEU A 222 6.37 -11.67 -18.76
N GLU A 223 6.82 -12.81 -19.27
CA GLU A 223 8.02 -13.49 -18.76
C GLU A 223 9.31 -12.90 -19.30
N MET A 224 9.24 -11.94 -20.24
CA MET A 224 10.39 -11.33 -20.92
C MET A 224 11.36 -12.39 -21.50
N LYS A 225 10.81 -13.43 -22.12
CA LYS A 225 11.57 -14.59 -22.59
C LYS A 225 11.28 -14.96 -24.03
N LEU A 226 12.34 -15.37 -24.73
CA LEU A 226 12.30 -16.00 -26.04
C LEU A 226 12.61 -17.49 -25.91
N PHE A 227 11.71 -18.32 -26.43
CA PHE A 227 11.82 -19.77 -26.43
C PHE A 227 12.05 -20.28 -27.84
N VAL A 228 13.04 -21.16 -28.02
CA VAL A 228 13.30 -21.84 -29.29
C VAL A 228 12.83 -23.28 -29.19
N TYR A 229 11.99 -23.71 -30.12
CA TYR A 229 11.50 -25.09 -30.22
C TYR A 229 11.96 -25.72 -31.53
N SER A 230 12.25 -27.02 -31.51
CA SER A 230 12.54 -27.83 -32.70
C SER A 230 11.94 -29.22 -32.52
N GLY A 231 11.18 -29.69 -33.50
CA GLY A 231 10.40 -30.93 -33.38
C GLY A 231 9.38 -30.88 -32.24
N GLY A 232 8.91 -29.69 -31.85
CA GLY A 232 8.03 -29.47 -30.71
C GLY A 232 8.69 -29.63 -29.33
N VAL A 233 10.02 -29.74 -29.28
CA VAL A 233 10.82 -29.81 -28.05
C VAL A 233 11.57 -28.51 -27.86
N ARG A 234 11.53 -27.95 -26.64
CA ARG A 234 12.27 -26.73 -26.30
C ARG A 234 13.78 -26.98 -26.35
N LYS A 235 14.50 -26.17 -27.11
CA LYS A 235 15.96 -26.28 -27.31
C LYS A 235 16.74 -25.18 -26.58
N ALA A 236 16.19 -23.98 -26.48
CA ALA A 236 16.83 -22.86 -25.79
C ALA A 236 15.79 -21.90 -25.21
N ILE A 237 16.23 -21.12 -24.22
CA ILE A 237 15.51 -20.00 -23.61
C ILE A 237 16.49 -18.85 -23.50
N TYR A 238 16.06 -17.64 -23.87
CA TYR A 238 16.83 -16.42 -23.72
C TYR A 238 15.98 -15.36 -23.03
N GLU A 239 16.59 -14.58 -22.14
CA GLU A 239 16.01 -13.35 -21.64
C GLU A 239 15.97 -12.31 -22.77
N VAL A 240 14.95 -11.45 -22.79
CA VAL A 240 14.79 -10.41 -23.81
C VAL A 240 14.30 -9.08 -23.25
N GLY A 241 14.80 -8.00 -23.81
CA GLY A 241 14.25 -6.65 -23.69
C GLY A 241 13.11 -6.44 -24.68
N LEU A 242 12.11 -5.66 -24.29
CA LEU A 242 10.92 -5.39 -25.10
C LEU A 242 10.68 -3.88 -25.21
N GLY A 243 9.62 -3.51 -25.94
CA GLY A 243 9.14 -2.13 -25.99
C GLY A 243 8.91 -1.52 -24.59
N ARG A 244 9.01 -0.19 -24.49
CA ARG A 244 8.73 0.54 -23.24
C ARG A 244 7.39 0.13 -22.61
N PHE A 245 6.34 0.00 -23.43
CA PHE A 245 5.02 -0.45 -22.98
C PHE A 245 4.88 -1.97 -23.19
N SER A 246 5.76 -2.75 -22.58
CA SER A 246 5.91 -4.20 -22.82
C SER A 246 4.64 -5.02 -22.60
N LEU A 247 3.72 -4.58 -21.75
CA LEU A 247 2.45 -5.28 -21.51
C LEU A 247 1.37 -4.96 -22.57
N ALA A 248 1.48 -3.82 -23.27
CA ALA A 248 0.51 -3.41 -24.28
C ALA A 248 0.76 -4.10 -25.63
N ASP A 249 -0.30 -4.36 -26.39
CA ASP A 249 -0.17 -4.79 -27.78
C ASP A 249 0.07 -3.59 -28.70
N LYS A 250 0.86 -3.80 -29.76
CA LYS A 250 1.17 -2.78 -30.73
C LYS A 250 -0.03 -2.53 -31.64
N ILE A 251 -0.51 -1.30 -31.66
CA ILE A 251 -1.68 -0.87 -32.43
C ILE A 251 -1.37 0.27 -33.42
N HIS A 252 -0.25 0.99 -33.26
CA HIS A 252 0.20 2.00 -34.22
C HIS A 252 1.70 2.34 -34.11
N ALA A 253 2.21 3.14 -35.06
CA ALA A 253 3.56 3.68 -34.99
C ALA A 253 3.72 4.61 -33.77
N GLY A 254 4.83 4.47 -33.04
CA GLY A 254 5.15 5.33 -31.89
C GLY A 254 4.46 4.98 -30.57
N ASP A 255 3.71 3.88 -30.49
CA ASP A 255 3.14 3.38 -29.24
C ASP A 255 4.14 2.64 -28.32
N GLU A 256 5.39 2.50 -28.77
CA GLU A 256 6.50 1.83 -28.08
C GLU A 256 6.17 0.42 -27.52
N ALA A 257 5.20 -0.26 -28.11
CA ALA A 257 4.79 -1.61 -27.77
C ALA A 257 5.41 -2.63 -28.75
N THR A 258 5.69 -3.83 -28.24
CA THR A 258 6.05 -5.00 -29.06
C THR A 258 4.76 -5.70 -29.52
N PRO A 259 4.61 -5.97 -30.83
CA PRO A 259 3.36 -6.51 -31.37
C PRO A 259 3.11 -7.95 -30.91
N GLU A 260 1.85 -8.33 -30.78
CA GLU A 260 1.42 -9.70 -30.56
C GLU A 260 0.79 -10.29 -31.81
N GLY A 261 1.20 -11.51 -32.16
CA GLY A 261 0.80 -12.14 -33.41
C GLY A 261 1.73 -13.27 -33.84
N LYS A 262 1.45 -13.82 -35.03
CA LYS A 262 2.29 -14.79 -35.71
C LYS A 262 3.05 -14.08 -36.83
N TYR A 263 4.36 -14.25 -36.82
CA TYR A 263 5.33 -13.59 -37.69
C TYR A 263 6.29 -14.61 -38.29
N ARG A 264 7.12 -14.13 -39.22
CA ARG A 264 8.24 -14.87 -39.80
C ARG A 264 9.47 -13.99 -39.90
N ILE A 265 10.64 -14.59 -39.75
CA ILE A 265 11.89 -13.92 -40.07
C ILE A 265 11.96 -13.74 -41.58
N ILE A 266 12.01 -12.51 -42.08
CA ILE A 266 12.11 -12.20 -43.52
C ILE A 266 13.52 -11.80 -43.94
N LYS A 267 14.38 -11.41 -43.00
CA LYS A 267 15.76 -11.03 -43.29
C LYS A 267 16.66 -11.26 -42.10
N LYS A 268 17.87 -11.74 -42.37
CA LYS A 268 18.98 -11.81 -41.40
C LYS A 268 19.97 -10.69 -41.72
N ILE A 269 20.28 -9.85 -40.74
CA ILE A 269 21.14 -8.68 -40.88
C ILE A 269 22.38 -8.91 -40.02
N LEU A 270 23.52 -9.13 -40.67
CA LEU A 270 24.77 -9.45 -39.98
C LEU A 270 25.44 -8.25 -39.33
N ASN A 271 25.30 -7.07 -39.95
CA ASN A 271 25.89 -5.81 -39.48
C ASN A 271 24.74 -4.80 -39.27
N SER A 272 23.99 -4.97 -38.17
CA SER A 272 23.00 -3.97 -37.76
C SER A 272 23.66 -2.95 -36.82
N GLN A 273 22.97 -1.83 -36.58
CA GLN A 273 23.40 -0.88 -35.52
C GLN A 273 23.34 -1.50 -34.10
N TYR A 274 22.68 -2.65 -33.95
CA TYR A 274 22.51 -3.40 -32.72
C TYR A 274 23.21 -4.77 -32.80
N TYR A 275 24.43 -4.80 -33.35
CA TYR A 275 25.21 -6.00 -33.63
C TYR A 275 24.62 -6.87 -34.76
N LYS A 276 23.66 -7.74 -34.46
CA LYS A 276 22.94 -8.59 -35.43
C LYS A 276 21.44 -8.43 -35.26
N ALA A 277 20.69 -8.62 -36.33
CA ALA A 277 19.23 -8.50 -36.30
C ALA A 277 18.52 -9.52 -37.19
N LEU A 278 17.32 -9.90 -36.78
CA LEU A 278 16.37 -10.75 -37.48
C LEU A 278 15.10 -9.93 -37.70
N LEU A 279 14.88 -9.48 -38.93
CA LEU A 279 13.71 -8.67 -39.28
C LEU A 279 12.47 -9.56 -39.38
N LEU A 280 11.40 -9.16 -38.68
CA LEU A 280 10.09 -9.81 -38.76
C LEU A 280 9.25 -9.21 -39.90
N ASP A 281 8.29 -9.98 -40.42
CA ASP A 281 7.29 -9.53 -41.39
C ASP A 281 6.22 -8.60 -40.81
N TYR A 282 6.50 -7.88 -39.72
CA TYR A 282 5.61 -6.86 -39.18
C TYR A 282 5.71 -5.54 -39.99
N PRO A 283 4.57 -4.93 -40.39
CA PRO A 283 3.22 -5.47 -40.26
C PRO A 283 2.92 -6.53 -41.33
N ASN A 284 2.21 -7.59 -40.94
CA ASN A 284 1.68 -8.59 -41.86
C ASN A 284 0.21 -8.30 -42.22
N GLU A 285 -0.47 -9.22 -42.90
CA GLU A 285 -1.86 -9.04 -43.32
C GLU A 285 -2.84 -8.90 -42.14
N ASP A 286 -2.64 -9.66 -41.06
CA ASP A 286 -3.45 -9.56 -39.85
C ASP A 286 -3.25 -8.23 -39.14
N ASP A 287 -2.01 -7.73 -39.06
CA ASP A 287 -1.72 -6.40 -38.52
C ASP A 287 -2.40 -5.30 -39.33
N ARG A 288 -2.30 -5.36 -40.67
CA ARG A 288 -2.95 -4.40 -41.57
C ARG A 288 -4.46 -4.40 -41.39
N ARG A 289 -5.08 -5.58 -41.26
CA ARG A 289 -6.51 -5.74 -41.01
C ARG A 289 -6.91 -5.14 -39.66
N ARG A 290 -6.23 -5.52 -38.57
CA ARG A 290 -6.47 -4.97 -37.22
C ARG A 290 -6.34 -3.45 -37.20
N PHE A 291 -5.27 -2.92 -37.80
CA PHE A 291 -5.04 -1.47 -37.88
C PHE A 291 -6.16 -0.74 -38.62
N ALA A 292 -6.59 -1.26 -39.78
CA ALA A 292 -7.68 -0.66 -40.55
C ALA A 292 -9.01 -0.66 -39.78
N GLU A 293 -9.31 -1.74 -39.05
CA GLU A 293 -10.49 -1.80 -38.17
C GLU A 293 -10.40 -0.79 -37.02
N MET A 294 -9.25 -0.67 -36.37
CA MET A 294 -9.02 0.30 -35.29
C MET A 294 -9.16 1.74 -35.79
N LYS A 295 -8.62 2.06 -36.97
CA LYS A 295 -8.84 3.34 -37.66
C LYS A 295 -10.33 3.61 -37.87
N LYS A 296 -11.06 2.64 -38.43
CA LYS A 296 -12.49 2.77 -38.74
C LYS A 296 -13.33 3.01 -37.49
N LYS A 297 -12.95 2.39 -36.36
CA LYS A 297 -13.63 2.54 -35.06
C LYS A 297 -13.21 3.80 -34.29
N GLY A 298 -12.23 4.58 -34.77
CA GLY A 298 -11.70 5.75 -34.07
C GLY A 298 -10.92 5.41 -32.80
N LEU A 299 -10.39 4.18 -32.69
CA LEU A 299 -9.66 3.70 -31.51
C LEU A 299 -8.17 4.08 -31.53
N ILE A 300 -7.69 4.63 -32.65
CA ILE A 300 -6.33 5.15 -32.82
C ILE A 300 -6.36 6.50 -33.53
N PRO A 301 -5.36 7.39 -33.32
CA PRO A 301 -5.35 8.72 -33.93
C PRO A 301 -5.45 8.68 -35.47
N PRO A 302 -6.13 9.64 -36.11
CA PRO A 302 -6.35 9.59 -37.57
C PRO A 302 -5.07 9.74 -38.40
N GLN A 303 -4.04 10.40 -37.86
CA GLN A 303 -2.77 10.66 -38.54
C GLN A 303 -1.68 9.62 -38.31
N VAL A 304 -1.82 8.69 -37.35
CA VAL A 304 -0.76 7.69 -37.12
C VAL A 304 -0.74 6.62 -38.22
N GLY A 305 0.45 6.15 -38.58
CA GLY A 305 0.63 4.95 -39.41
C GLY A 305 0.67 3.67 -38.57
N ILE A 306 0.76 2.51 -39.24
CA ILE A 306 0.87 1.20 -38.57
C ILE A 306 2.27 0.97 -37.98
N GLY A 307 3.30 1.56 -38.57
CA GLY A 307 4.70 1.32 -38.19
C GLY A 307 5.31 0.16 -38.99
N GLY A 308 6.46 -0.33 -38.54
CA GLY A 308 7.22 -1.40 -39.20
C GLY A 308 8.56 -1.63 -38.51
N LEU A 309 9.43 -2.41 -39.15
CA LEU A 309 10.82 -2.64 -38.73
C LEU A 309 10.95 -3.21 -37.31
N ILE A 310 10.08 -4.17 -36.97
CA ILE A 310 10.22 -4.93 -35.72
C ILE A 310 11.24 -6.03 -35.95
N GLU A 311 12.27 -6.04 -35.11
CA GLU A 311 13.41 -6.95 -35.21
C GLU A 311 13.65 -7.67 -33.88
N ILE A 312 14.19 -8.88 -33.95
CA ILE A 312 14.91 -9.50 -32.83
C ILE A 312 16.39 -9.16 -33.02
N HIS A 313 17.03 -8.47 -32.09
CA HIS A 313 18.39 -7.97 -32.26
C HIS A 313 19.26 -8.08 -31.01
N GLY A 314 20.59 -7.99 -31.22
CA GLY A 314 21.58 -7.89 -30.14
C GLY A 314 21.64 -6.50 -29.51
N GLY A 315 22.80 -6.12 -28.99
CA GLY A 315 23.03 -4.77 -28.42
C GLY A 315 22.62 -4.63 -26.96
N GLY A 316 22.30 -5.73 -26.28
CA GLY A 316 21.97 -5.78 -24.85
C GLY A 316 20.47 -5.80 -24.61
N GLN A 317 20.04 -6.62 -23.65
CA GLN A 317 18.62 -6.79 -23.31
C GLN A 317 18.08 -5.71 -22.36
N ASP A 318 18.97 -4.94 -21.73
CA ASP A 318 18.63 -3.87 -20.79
C ASP A 318 18.01 -2.63 -21.47
N GLY A 319 18.00 -2.59 -22.81
CA GLY A 319 17.49 -1.48 -23.60
C GLY A 319 15.96 -1.46 -23.70
N LEU A 320 15.35 -0.34 -23.29
CA LEU A 320 13.98 -0.01 -23.70
C LEU A 320 13.97 0.18 -25.21
N THR A 321 13.30 -0.72 -25.94
CA THR A 321 13.15 -0.57 -27.38
C THR A 321 11.89 0.24 -27.70
N HIS A 322 11.74 0.67 -28.95
CA HIS A 322 10.47 1.24 -29.44
C HIS A 322 9.51 0.16 -29.99
N GLY A 323 9.74 -1.11 -29.66
CA GLY A 323 8.91 -2.26 -30.03
C GLY A 323 9.68 -3.50 -30.48
N CYS A 324 10.99 -3.37 -30.77
CA CYS A 324 11.86 -4.52 -31.07
C CYS A 324 12.07 -5.44 -29.85
N ILE A 325 12.64 -6.61 -30.11
CA ILE A 325 12.99 -7.61 -29.10
C ILE A 325 14.52 -7.64 -29.00
N ALA A 326 15.06 -7.08 -27.93
CA ALA A 326 16.49 -6.98 -27.69
C ALA A 326 17.01 -8.18 -26.90
N MET A 327 18.24 -8.61 -27.15
CA MET A 327 18.92 -9.65 -26.37
C MET A 327 20.42 -9.38 -26.28
N GLU A 328 21.09 -10.08 -25.37
CA GLU A 328 22.55 -10.06 -25.30
C GLU A 328 23.19 -10.57 -26.60
N ASN A 329 24.37 -10.06 -26.93
CA ASN A 329 25.05 -10.37 -28.20
C ASN A 329 25.36 -11.87 -28.32
N GLU A 330 25.72 -12.52 -27.22
CA GLU A 330 26.01 -13.95 -27.15
C GLU A 330 24.76 -14.78 -27.45
N ALA A 331 23.62 -14.41 -26.85
CA ALA A 331 22.33 -15.03 -27.13
C ALA A 331 21.91 -14.81 -28.60
N MET A 332 22.15 -13.60 -29.12
CA MET A 332 21.91 -13.26 -30.51
C MET A 332 22.78 -14.11 -31.45
N ASP A 333 24.03 -14.38 -31.11
CA ASP A 333 24.93 -15.23 -31.91
C ASP A 333 24.49 -16.69 -31.96
N GLU A 334 23.97 -17.22 -30.87
CA GLU A 334 23.36 -18.55 -30.83
C GLU A 334 22.09 -18.59 -31.66
N LEU A 335 21.13 -17.69 -31.40
CA LEU A 335 19.87 -17.63 -32.12
C LEU A 335 20.09 -17.43 -33.62
N PHE A 336 20.97 -16.51 -34.01
CA PHE A 336 21.26 -16.20 -35.41
C PHE A 336 21.86 -17.40 -36.16
N ARG A 337 22.58 -18.30 -35.49
CA ARG A 337 23.07 -19.55 -36.11
C ARG A 337 21.99 -20.60 -36.29
N LEU A 338 21.02 -20.65 -35.37
CA LEU A 338 19.96 -21.65 -35.36
C LEU A 338 18.84 -21.37 -36.36
N VAL A 339 18.52 -20.09 -36.59
CA VAL A 339 17.33 -19.68 -37.35
C VAL A 339 17.63 -19.42 -38.83
N GLU A 340 16.62 -19.64 -39.67
CA GLU A 340 16.65 -19.35 -41.11
C GLU A 340 15.58 -18.32 -41.48
N VAL A 341 15.73 -17.70 -42.66
CA VAL A 341 14.64 -16.90 -43.25
C VAL A 341 13.43 -17.81 -43.46
N GLY A 342 12.25 -17.36 -43.04
CA GLY A 342 11.01 -18.13 -43.03
C GLY A 342 10.68 -18.79 -41.69
N THR A 343 11.62 -18.84 -40.74
CA THR A 343 11.39 -19.38 -39.39
C THR A 343 10.18 -18.70 -38.74
N PRO A 344 9.14 -19.45 -38.34
CA PRO A 344 7.99 -18.92 -37.63
C PRO A 344 8.38 -18.33 -36.27
N VAL A 345 7.81 -17.16 -35.97
CA VAL A 345 7.94 -16.46 -34.69
C VAL A 345 6.54 -16.18 -34.18
N THR A 346 6.22 -16.47 -32.93
CA THR A 346 4.94 -16.11 -32.33
C THR A 346 5.19 -15.30 -31.07
N ILE A 347 4.60 -14.11 -31.01
CA ILE A 347 4.70 -13.21 -29.86
C ILE A 347 3.35 -13.18 -29.17
N VAL A 348 3.33 -13.46 -27.88
CA VAL A 348 2.12 -13.49 -27.05
C VAL A 348 2.30 -12.67 -25.80
N GLY A 349 1.20 -12.23 -25.18
CA GLY A 349 1.25 -11.61 -23.86
C GLY A 349 1.86 -12.57 -22.85
N THR A 350 1.21 -13.71 -22.64
CA THR A 350 1.82 -14.83 -21.90
C THR A 350 1.14 -16.16 -22.22
N PHE A 351 1.90 -17.25 -22.20
CA PHE A 351 1.37 -18.61 -22.21
C PHE A 351 1.75 -19.39 -20.93
N ASN A 352 2.33 -18.72 -19.94
CA ASN A 352 2.60 -19.26 -18.61
C ASN A 352 1.48 -18.89 -17.63
N ARG A 353 0.44 -19.74 -17.55
CA ARG A 353 -0.70 -19.52 -16.63
C ARG A 353 -0.31 -19.52 -15.14
N GLU A 354 0.83 -20.09 -14.80
CA GLU A 354 1.32 -20.19 -13.42
C GLU A 354 2.32 -19.09 -13.06
N SER A 355 2.48 -18.08 -13.92
CA SER A 355 3.41 -16.97 -13.72
C SER A 355 3.28 -16.37 -12.32
N PRO A 356 4.38 -16.25 -11.55
CA PRO A 356 4.37 -15.63 -10.23
C PRO A 356 3.82 -14.20 -10.27
N VAL A 357 4.06 -13.46 -11.36
CA VAL A 357 3.56 -12.09 -11.55
C VAL A 357 2.04 -12.09 -11.62
N LEU A 358 1.43 -13.01 -12.37
CA LEU A 358 -0.03 -13.13 -12.44
C LEU A 358 -0.64 -13.46 -11.07
N LYS A 359 0.02 -14.32 -10.28
CA LYS A 359 -0.43 -14.65 -8.91
C LYS A 359 -0.41 -13.39 -8.04
N LEU A 360 0.70 -12.64 -8.04
CA LEU A 360 0.82 -11.39 -7.29
C LEU A 360 -0.26 -10.37 -7.68
N VAL A 361 -0.53 -10.21 -8.98
CA VAL A 361 -1.56 -9.27 -9.45
C VAL A 361 -2.97 -9.70 -9.04
N LYS A 362 -3.26 -11.01 -9.04
CA LYS A 362 -4.56 -11.56 -8.57
C LYS A 362 -4.74 -11.40 -7.05
N GLU A 363 -3.65 -11.33 -6.30
CA GLU A 363 -3.61 -11.13 -4.85
C GLU A 363 -3.50 -9.66 -4.41
N LEU A 364 -3.43 -8.73 -5.36
CA LEU A 364 -3.78 -7.35 -5.06
C LEU A 364 -5.24 -7.36 -4.67
#